data_AF-A0A4R5XWD1-F1
#
_entry.id   AF-A0A4R5XWD1-F1
#
_cell.length_a   1.000
_cell.length_b   1.000
_cell.length_c   1.000
_cell.angle_alpha   90.00
_cell.angle_beta   90.00
_cell.angle_gamma   90.00
#
_symmetry.space_group_name_H-M   'P 1'
#
loop_
_entity.id
_entity.type
_entity.pdbx_description
1 polymer ?
#
loop_
_entity_poly.entity_id
_entity_poly.type
_entity_poly.pdbx_seq_one_letter_code
_entity_poly.pdbx_strand_id
1 'polypeptide(L)'
;MLKNILLVLLAVINAYFIYTLSTDASINLLSVHIISAGFAVILSILFLITRVTSFTKILAALTIIITAYHIYLIVMVIYNYVYVK
;
A
#
# COMPACT_ATOMS: atom_id res chain seq x y z
N MET A 1 -9.58 -13.80 17.63
CA MET A 1 -10.06 -13.65 16.24
C MET A 1 -10.44 -12.20 15.93
N LEU A 2 -11.09 -11.48 16.85
CA LEU A 2 -11.46 -10.06 16.70
C LEU A 2 -10.33 -9.16 16.17
N LYS A 3 -9.11 -9.25 16.74
CA LYS A 3 -7.98 -8.42 16.27
C LYS A 3 -7.60 -8.62 14.80
N ASN A 4 -7.71 -9.83 14.27
CA ASN A 4 -7.41 -10.13 12.88
C ASN A 4 -8.52 -9.60 11.96
N ILE A 5 -9.77 -9.70 12.42
CA ILE A 5 -10.94 -9.13 11.72
C ILE A 5 -10.82 -7.60 11.65
N LEU A 6 -10.45 -6.95 12.75
CA LEU A 6 -10.21 -5.51 12.80
C LEU A 6 -9.08 -5.07 11.86
N LEU A 7 -8.02 -5.88 11.76
CA LEU A 7 -6.90 -5.62 10.83
C LEU A 7 -7.32 -5.72 9.36
N VAL A 8 -8.12 -6.72 9.02
CA VAL A 8 -8.68 -6.87 7.67
C VAL A 8 -9.62 -5.71 7.36
N LEU A 9 -10.49 -5.32 8.29
CA LEU A 9 -11.37 -4.15 8.17
C LEU A 9 -10.58 -2.87 7.95
N LEU A 10 -9.51 -2.66 8.72
CA LEU A 10 -8.61 -1.52 8.55
C LEU A 10 -7.98 -1.52 7.16
N ALA A 11 -7.49 -2.67 6.69
CA ALA A 11 -6.92 -2.79 5.35
C ALA A 11 -7.95 -2.42 4.25
N VAL A 12 -9.19 -2.89 4.37
CA VAL A 12 -10.27 -2.60 3.41
C VAL A 12 -10.64 -1.11 3.41
N ILE A 13 -10.84 -0.51 4.59
CA ILE A 13 -11.18 0.92 4.71
C ILE A 13 -10.10 1.79 4.07
N ASN A 14 -8.83 1.47 4.31
CA ASN A 14 -7.74 2.25 3.74
C ASN A 14 -7.59 2.02 2.23
N ALA A 15 -7.79 0.80 1.74
CA ALA A 15 -7.83 0.55 0.29
C ALA A 15 -8.92 1.39 -0.39
N TYR A 16 -10.08 1.54 0.25
CA TYR A 16 -11.14 2.43 -0.23
C TYR A 16 -10.70 3.90 -0.25
N PHE A 17 -10.08 4.40 0.83
CA PHE A 17 -9.55 5.78 0.85
C PHE A 17 -8.55 6.03 -0.27
N ILE A 18 -7.58 5.12 -0.46
CA ILE A 18 -6.59 5.22 -1.54
C ILE A 18 -7.29 5.23 -2.89
N TYR A 19 -8.27 4.36 -3.12
CA TYR A 19 -9.04 4.34 -4.37
C TYR A 19 -9.74 5.68 -4.63
N THR A 20 -10.44 6.24 -3.63
CA THR A 20 -11.13 7.54 -3.79
C THR A 20 -10.17 8.67 -4.10
N LEU A 21 -8.99 8.71 -3.47
CA LEU A 21 -7.94 9.68 -3.76
C LEU A 21 -7.33 9.46 -5.16
N SER A 22 -7.25 8.20 -5.60
CA SER A 22 -6.72 7.85 -6.93
C SER A 22 -7.65 8.29 -8.07
N THR A 23 -8.95 8.35 -7.82
CA THR A 23 -9.95 8.79 -8.79
C THR A 23 -10.12 10.30 -8.87
N ASP A 24 -9.57 11.05 -7.92
CA ASP A 24 -9.60 12.51 -7.94
C ASP A 24 -8.53 13.04 -8.89
N ALA A 25 -8.97 13.62 -10.01
CA ALA A 25 -8.09 14.15 -11.06
C ALA A 25 -7.19 15.31 -10.59
N SER A 26 -7.50 15.94 -9.45
CA SER A 26 -6.68 17.00 -8.86
C SER A 26 -5.45 16.48 -8.13
N ILE A 27 -5.42 15.18 -7.78
CA ILE A 27 -4.34 14.58 -7.02
C ILE A 27 -3.29 14.01 -7.97
N ASN A 28 -2.03 14.40 -7.73
CA ASN A 28 -0.89 13.89 -8.49
C ASN A 28 -0.75 12.36 -8.29
N LEU A 29 -0.70 11.61 -9.40
CA LEU A 29 -0.46 10.16 -9.42
C LEU A 29 0.79 9.74 -8.64
N LEU A 30 1.84 10.57 -8.64
CA LEU A 30 3.04 10.34 -7.82
C LEU A 30 2.69 10.27 -6.32
N SER A 31 1.87 11.21 -5.84
CA SER A 31 1.43 11.27 -4.45
C SER A 31 0.59 10.05 -4.08
N VAL A 32 -0.27 9.59 -4.99
CA VAL A 32 -1.07 8.36 -4.81
C VAL A 32 -0.16 7.14 -4.62
N HIS A 33 0.87 6.99 -5.45
CA HIS A 33 1.81 5.87 -5.30
C HIS A 33 2.62 5.94 -4.01
N ILE A 34 3.06 7.13 -3.58
CA ILE A 34 3.77 7.32 -2.30
C ILE A 34 2.87 6.92 -1.12
N ILE A 35 1.63 7.42 -1.09
CA ILE A 35 0.65 7.10 -0.03
C ILE A 35 0.39 5.59 -0.01
N SER A 36 0.17 4.99 -1.19
CA SER A 36 -0.11 3.55 -1.33
C SER A 36 1.08 2.69 -0.85
N ALA A 37 2.31 3.05 -1.23
CA ALA A 37 3.52 2.36 -0.81
C ALA A 37 3.68 2.41 0.72
N GLY A 38 3.56 3.59 1.32
CA GLY A 38 3.68 3.78 2.77
C GLY A 38 2.61 3.01 3.54
N PHE A 39 1.38 3.03 3.05
CA PHE A 39 0.29 2.28 3.66
C PHE A 39 0.49 0.76 3.60
N ALA A 40 0.94 0.24 2.46
CA ALA A 40 1.24 -1.18 2.30
C ALA A 40 2.38 -1.64 3.24
N VAL A 41 3.39 -0.78 3.48
CA VAL A 41 4.45 -1.06 4.48
C VAL A 41 3.85 -1.16 5.89
N ILE A 42 3.03 -0.18 6.28
CA ILE A 42 2.39 -0.16 7.61
C ILE A 42 1.55 -1.43 7.79
N LEU A 43 0.74 -1.81 6.79
CA LEU A 43 -0.04 -3.06 6.85
C LEU A 43 0.84 -4.30 6.98
N SER A 44 1.94 -4.38 6.22
CA SER A 44 2.87 -5.51 6.33
C SER A 44 3.39 -5.67 7.76
N ILE A 45 3.86 -4.56 8.36
CA ILE A 45 4.34 -4.54 9.73
C ILE A 45 3.22 -4.97 10.69
N LEU A 46 2.01 -4.43 10.53
CA LEU A 46 0.87 -4.79 11.37
C LEU A 46 0.51 -6.29 11.29
N PHE A 47 0.59 -6.89 10.10
CA PHE A 47 0.38 -8.33 9.91
C PHE A 47 1.51 -9.17 10.51
N LEU A 48 2.74 -8.67 10.54
CA LEU A 48 3.89 -9.36 11.13
C LEU A 48 3.95 -9.28 12.65
N ILE A 49 3.53 -8.15 13.26
CA ILE A 49 3.53 -8.00 14.73
C ILE A 49 2.32 -8.64 15.39
N THR A 50 1.24 -8.89 14.64
CA THR A 50 0.13 -9.69 15.16
C THR A 50 0.51 -11.17 15.23
N ARG A 51 -0.33 -11.99 15.88
CA ARG A 51 0.00 -13.42 16.12
C ARG A 51 0.36 -14.06 14.78
N VAL A 52 1.63 -14.44 14.63
CA VAL A 52 2.22 -14.84 13.35
C VAL A 52 1.70 -16.22 12.96
N THR A 53 0.55 -16.25 12.28
CA THR A 53 0.00 -17.46 11.67
C THR A 53 0.41 -17.52 10.21
N SER A 54 0.29 -18.69 9.57
CA SER A 54 0.57 -18.81 8.12
C SER A 54 -0.24 -17.80 7.30
N PHE A 55 -1.48 -17.51 7.70
CA PHE A 55 -2.33 -16.52 7.04
C PHE A 55 -1.77 -15.10 7.15
N THR A 56 -1.36 -14.65 8.34
CA THR A 56 -0.81 -13.29 8.51
C THR A 56 0.54 -13.13 7.82
N LYS A 57 1.35 -14.21 7.73
CA LYS A 57 2.58 -14.22 6.92
C LYS A 57 2.29 -14.02 5.43
N ILE A 58 1.29 -14.71 4.89
CA ILE A 58 0.88 -14.55 3.48
C ILE A 58 0.41 -13.12 3.22
N LEU A 59 -0.44 -12.57 4.09
CA LEU A 59 -0.90 -11.18 3.98
C LEU A 59 0.25 -10.18 4.04
N ALA A 60 1.20 -10.37 4.96
CA ALA A 60 2.39 -9.52 5.06
C ALA A 60 3.27 -9.58 3.80
N ALA A 61 3.43 -10.77 3.21
CA ALA A 61 4.17 -10.94 1.96
C ALA A 61 3.48 -10.25 0.79
N LEU A 62 2.15 -10.38 0.68
CA LEU A 62 1.36 -9.69 -0.34
C LEU A 62 1.49 -8.17 -0.24
N THR A 63 1.43 -7.61 0.97
CA THR A 63 1.59 -6.16 1.14
C THR A 63 3.01 -5.69 0.83
N ILE A 64 4.06 -6.48 1.08
CA ILE A 64 5.43 -6.18 0.64
C ILE A 64 5.52 -6.12 -0.89
N ILE A 65 4.89 -7.08 -1.59
CA ILE A 65 4.86 -7.08 -3.06
C ILE A 65 4.17 -5.82 -3.59
N ILE A 66 3.04 -5.43 -2.99
CA ILE A 66 2.30 -4.21 -3.34
C ILE A 66 3.18 -2.96 -3.11
N THR A 67 3.89 -2.89 -1.97
CA THR A 67 4.84 -1.80 -1.71
C THR A 67 5.91 -1.73 -2.80
N ALA A 68 6.54 -2.85 -3.15
CA ALA A 68 7.61 -2.89 -4.16
C ALA A 68 7.11 -2.39 -5.52
N TYR A 69 5.88 -2.79 -5.91
CA TYR A 69 5.23 -2.31 -7.13
C TYR A 69 5.04 -0.79 -7.11
N HIS A 70 4.53 -0.21 -6.02
CA HIS A 70 4.36 1.23 -5.94
C HIS A 70 5.69 1.99 -5.91
N ILE A 71 6.74 1.46 -5.27
CA ILE A 71 8.09 2.04 -5.33
C ILE A 71 8.60 2.06 -6.78
N TYR A 72 8.41 0.98 -7.52
CA TYR A 72 8.76 0.93 -8.94
C TYR A 72 8.06 2.03 -9.74
N LEU A 73 6.74 2.22 -9.54
CA LEU A 73 5.99 3.28 -10.22
C LEU A 73 6.47 4.68 -9.85
N ILE A 74 6.80 4.92 -8.58
CA ILE A 74 7.40 6.19 -8.11
C ILE A 74 8.70 6.47 -8.87
N VAL A 75 9.59 5.48 -8.93
CA VAL A 75 10.88 5.60 -9.63
C VAL A 75 10.66 5.91 -11.12
N MET A 76 9.72 5.22 -11.77
CA MET A 76 9.39 5.47 -13.19
C MET A 76 8.83 6.87 -13.42
N VAL A 77 7.94 7.37 -12.55
CA VAL A 77 7.38 8.73 -12.66
C VAL A 77 8.48 9.77 -12.48
N ILE A 78 9.37 9.60 -11.50
CA ILE A 78 10.51 10.50 -11.26
C ILE A 78 11.47 10.46 -12.45
N TYR A 79 11.82 9.27 -12.94
CA TYR A 79 12.70 9.11 -14.10
C TYR A 79 12.13 9.83 -15.32
N ASN A 80 10.86 9.61 -15.64
CA ASN A 80 10.21 10.27 -16.77
C ASN A 80 10.15 11.79 -16.61
N TYR A 81 9.94 12.27 -15.38
CA TYR A 81 9.94 13.71 -15.07
C TYR A 81 11.33 14.35 -15.26
N VAL A 82 12.41 13.63 -14.93
CA VAL A 82 13.79 14.16 -14.98
C VAL A 82 14.43 14.02 -16.37
N TYR A 83 14.18 12.91 -17.07
CA TYR A 83 14.99 12.52 -18.23
C TYR A 83 14.23 12.46 -19.56
N VAL A 84 12.90 12.37 -19.54
CA VAL A 84 12.08 12.19 -20.76
C VAL A 84 11.26 13.44 -21.09
N LYS A 85 10.72 14.10 -20.06
CA LYS A 85 10.10 15.41 -20.19
C LYS A 85 11.13 16.53 -20.25
#